data_AF-A0A3M7T6Z9-F1
#
_entry.id   AF-A0A3M7T6Z9-F1
#
_cell.length_a   1.000
_cell.length_b   1.000
_cell.length_c   1.000
_cell.angle_alpha   90.00
_cell.angle_beta   90.00
_cell.angle_gamma   90.00
#
_symmetry.space_group_name_H-M   'P 1'
#
loop_
_entity.id
_entity.type
_entity.pdbx_description
1 polymer ?
#
loop_
_entity_poly.entity_id
_entity_poly.type
_entity_poly.pdbx_seq_one_letter_code
_entity_poly.pdbx_strand_id
1 'polypeptide(L)'
;MSISSRDTDLSAYELPMIQKKIVQRSCKGPVSIKRIDPKGEYIVIENTCIKKPVVMTNWTLKRRGVDVPSNSFKFEKHFVLHPNKSVKIFAKDKGRNYPPHELMSDTVVNWGTGTYAYTSLVNHLNQERASLLEKIEHYEREVQVSLKKKIDTNQIRERLDELDLDEKFDFSRDFEFYYEKNIRP
;
A
#
# COMPACT_ATOMS: atom_id res chain seq x y z
N MET A 1 -12.86 -39.50 45.46
CA MET A 1 -12.52 -39.29 44.03
C MET A 1 -12.54 -37.80 43.76
N SER A 2 -11.38 -37.14 43.79
CA SER A 2 -11.24 -35.72 43.47
C SER A 2 -10.83 -35.61 42.00
N ILE A 3 -11.73 -35.11 41.16
CA ILE A 3 -11.41 -34.80 39.77
C ILE A 3 -10.68 -33.45 39.78
N SER A 4 -9.38 -33.50 39.49
CA SER A 4 -8.52 -32.33 39.26
C SER A 4 -9.05 -31.53 38.07
N SER A 5 -9.48 -30.30 38.30
CA SER A 5 -9.69 -29.32 37.24
C SER A 5 -8.36 -29.13 36.50
N ARG A 6 -8.30 -29.60 35.26
CA ARG A 6 -7.23 -29.22 34.34
C ARG A 6 -7.54 -27.80 33.90
N ASP A 7 -6.85 -26.84 34.49
CA ASP A 7 -6.77 -25.49 33.95
C ASP A 7 -6.25 -25.61 32.52
N THR A 8 -7.16 -25.47 31.56
CA THR A 8 -6.81 -25.45 30.15
C THR A 8 -6.29 -24.06 29.90
N ASP A 9 -4.97 -23.91 29.83
CA ASP A 9 -4.32 -22.66 29.51
C ASP A 9 -4.77 -22.20 28.11
N LEU A 10 -5.68 -21.22 28.08
CA LEU A 10 -6.23 -20.63 26.87
C LEU A 10 -5.25 -19.67 26.17
N SER A 11 -4.06 -19.43 26.74
CA SER A 11 -3.05 -18.56 26.12
C SER A 11 -2.46 -19.13 24.82
N ALA A 12 -2.64 -20.42 24.56
CA ALA A 12 -2.14 -21.08 23.36
C ALA A 12 -3.01 -20.90 22.09
N TYR A 13 -4.15 -20.19 22.18
CA TYR A 13 -5.03 -19.90 21.03
C TYR A 13 -4.77 -18.54 20.38
N GLU A 14 -3.51 -18.08 20.32
CA GLU A 14 -3.18 -16.98 19.42
C GLU A 14 -3.37 -17.46 17.97
N LEU A 15 -4.55 -17.17 17.42
CA LEU A 15 -4.84 -17.48 16.03
C LEU A 15 -3.82 -16.74 15.17
N PRO A 16 -3.11 -17.45 14.29
CA PRO A 16 -2.07 -16.85 13.48
C PRO A 16 -2.65 -15.78 12.56
N MET A 17 -2.31 -14.53 12.86
CA MET A 17 -2.72 -13.36 12.10
C MET A 17 -2.06 -13.39 10.72
N ILE A 18 -2.87 -13.36 9.67
CA ILE A 18 -2.41 -13.12 8.31
C ILE A 18 -2.27 -11.61 8.12
N GLN A 19 -1.11 -11.19 7.63
CA GLN A 19 -0.86 -9.80 7.29
C GLN A 19 -0.94 -9.61 5.76
N LYS A 20 -1.81 -8.71 5.30
CA LYS A 20 -1.89 -8.29 3.90
C LYS A 20 -1.37 -6.87 3.76
N LYS A 21 -0.43 -6.66 2.84
CA LYS A 21 0.03 -5.32 2.46
C LYS A 21 -0.72 -4.84 1.23
N ILE A 22 -1.44 -3.73 1.36
CA ILE A 22 -2.08 -2.99 0.28
C ILE A 22 -1.19 -1.81 -0.09
N VAL A 23 -0.93 -1.66 -1.39
CA VAL A 23 -0.18 -0.52 -1.94
C VAL A 23 -1.00 0.12 -3.04
N GLN A 24 -1.32 1.40 -2.89
CA GLN A 24 -2.00 2.20 -3.91
C GLN A 24 -1.06 3.32 -4.37
N ARG A 25 -0.99 3.55 -5.69
CA ARG A 25 -0.12 4.55 -6.29
C ARG A 25 -0.91 5.48 -7.19
N SER A 26 -0.49 6.73 -7.25
CA SER A 26 -1.02 7.74 -8.16
C SER A 26 0.11 8.62 -8.67
N CYS A 27 -0.02 9.13 -9.89
CA CYS A 27 0.91 10.09 -10.47
C CYS A 27 0.20 11.05 -11.43
N LYS A 28 0.64 12.31 -11.44
CA LYS A 28 0.20 13.37 -12.34
C LYS A 28 1.37 13.76 -13.24
N GLY A 29 1.49 13.03 -14.35
CA GLY A 29 2.58 13.18 -15.32
C GLY A 29 3.57 12.00 -15.26
N PRO A 30 4.80 12.18 -15.74
CA PRO A 30 5.72 11.07 -15.97
C PRO A 30 6.54 10.65 -14.74
N VAL A 31 6.35 11.30 -13.59
CA VAL A 31 7.10 10.96 -12.37
C VAL A 31 6.25 10.12 -11.45
N SER A 32 6.78 8.98 -11.00
CA SER A 32 6.11 8.09 -10.05
C SER A 32 7.05 7.70 -8.89
N ILE A 33 6.46 7.33 -7.76
CA ILE A 33 7.21 6.67 -6.67
C ILE A 33 7.27 5.19 -7.02
N LYS A 34 8.45 4.68 -7.35
CA LYS A 34 8.68 3.31 -7.86
C LYS A 34 8.80 2.28 -6.74
N ARG A 35 9.50 2.61 -5.66
CA ARG A 35 9.74 1.66 -4.57
C ARG A 35 10.01 2.41 -3.28
N ILE A 36 9.58 1.80 -2.20
CA ILE A 36 9.97 2.17 -0.84
C ILE A 36 10.64 0.94 -0.26
N ASP A 37 11.79 1.14 0.35
CA ASP A 37 12.52 0.04 0.97
C ASP A 37 11.72 -0.52 2.17
N PRO A 38 11.56 -1.85 2.32
CA PRO A 38 10.82 -2.44 3.43
C PRO A 38 11.38 -2.14 4.82
N LYS A 39 12.65 -1.71 4.93
CA LYS A 39 13.27 -1.26 6.19
C LYS A 39 13.29 0.26 6.33
N GLY A 40 12.71 0.99 5.38
CA GLY A 40 12.72 2.46 5.36
C GLY A 40 14.08 3.08 5.05
N GLU A 41 15.02 2.33 4.46
CA GLU A 41 16.37 2.85 4.20
C GLU A 41 16.43 3.80 3.00
N TYR A 42 15.55 3.62 2.00
CA TYR A 42 15.50 4.48 0.82
C TYR A 42 14.13 4.50 0.14
N ILE A 43 13.92 5.51 -0.71
CA ILE A 43 12.79 5.63 -1.62
C ILE A 43 13.32 5.82 -3.05
N VAL A 44 12.70 5.18 -4.03
CA VAL A 44 13.04 5.32 -5.46
C VAL A 44 11.94 6.07 -6.18
N ILE A 45 12.34 7.11 -6.92
CA ILE A 45 11.48 7.87 -7.81
C ILE A 45 11.93 7.62 -9.24
N GLU A 46 11.00 7.45 -10.17
CA GLU A 46 11.31 7.22 -11.59
C GLU A 46 10.61 8.23 -12.49
N ASN A 47 11.26 8.54 -13.61
CA ASN A 47 10.66 9.21 -14.75
C ASN A 47 10.32 8.15 -15.81
N THR A 48 9.05 7.88 -16.01
CA THR A 48 8.52 6.91 -16.98
C THR A 48 8.48 7.48 -18.41
N CYS A 49 8.71 8.78 -18.60
CA CYS A 49 8.81 9.33 -19.94
C CYS A 49 10.12 8.88 -20.60
N ILE A 50 10.02 8.39 -21.85
CA ILE A 50 11.17 7.94 -22.64
C ILE A 50 11.89 9.12 -23.32
N LYS A 51 11.20 10.25 -23.53
CA LYS A 51 11.70 11.36 -24.37
C LYS A 51 12.09 12.62 -23.59
N LYS A 52 11.33 12.97 -22.54
CA LYS A 52 11.46 14.28 -21.89
C LYS A 52 12.04 14.15 -20.48
N PRO A 53 13.07 14.94 -20.14
CA PRO A 53 13.53 15.04 -18.76
C PRO A 53 12.49 15.78 -17.90
N VAL A 54 12.55 15.57 -16.58
CA VAL A 54 11.74 16.30 -15.62
C VAL A 54 12.63 17.13 -14.72
N VAL A 55 12.41 18.44 -14.72
CA VAL A 55 13.09 19.36 -13.80
C VAL A 55 12.38 19.31 -12.45
N MET A 56 13.08 18.80 -11.43
CA MET A 56 12.56 18.64 -10.07
C MET A 56 13.15 19.64 -9.08
N THR A 57 13.64 20.77 -9.57
CA THR A 57 14.12 21.91 -8.77
C THR A 57 13.15 22.25 -7.64
N ASN A 58 13.62 22.19 -6.39
CA ASN A 58 12.83 22.49 -5.19
C ASN A 58 11.59 21.61 -4.98
N TRP A 59 11.49 20.45 -5.63
CA TRP A 59 10.46 19.48 -5.28
C TRP A 59 10.74 18.90 -3.90
N THR A 60 9.71 18.42 -3.22
CA THR A 60 9.81 17.83 -1.88
C THR A 60 9.18 16.45 -1.88
N LEU A 61 9.96 15.46 -1.47
CA LEU A 61 9.48 14.13 -1.11
C LEU A 61 9.09 14.15 0.37
N LYS A 62 7.87 13.73 0.68
CA LYS A 62 7.33 13.68 2.04
C LYS A 62 6.86 12.27 2.34
N ARG A 63 7.07 11.79 3.56
CA ARG A 63 6.51 10.54 4.06
C ARG A 63 6.01 10.72 5.48
N ARG A 64 4.83 10.18 5.78
CA ARG A 64 4.18 10.26 7.09
C ARG A 64 3.18 9.13 7.27
N GLY A 65 2.81 8.79 8.49
CA GLY A 65 1.83 7.73 8.73
C GLY A 65 1.60 7.45 10.20
N VAL A 66 0.93 6.33 10.46
CA VAL A 66 0.82 5.78 11.82
C VAL A 66 2.13 5.07 12.12
N ASP A 67 2.78 5.46 13.21
CA ASP A 67 4.12 4.99 13.61
C ASP A 67 5.25 5.28 12.60
N VAL A 68 4.99 6.16 11.63
CA VAL A 68 5.95 6.61 10.63
C VAL A 68 6.23 8.10 10.85
N PRO A 69 7.47 8.48 11.21
CA PRO A 69 7.84 9.87 11.39
C PRO A 69 7.51 10.73 10.16
N SER A 70 7.13 11.98 10.40
CA SER A 70 6.91 12.94 9.32
C SER A 70 8.25 13.39 8.75
N ASN A 71 8.73 12.67 7.74
CA ASN A 71 10.00 12.91 7.07
C ASN A 71 9.82 13.71 5.79
N SER A 72 10.81 14.55 5.48
CA SER A 72 10.85 15.27 4.21
C SER A 72 12.26 15.42 3.66
N PHE A 73 12.39 15.28 2.35
CA PHE A 73 13.61 15.54 1.59
C PHE A 73 13.30 16.54 0.47
N LYS A 74 14.11 17.58 0.34
CA LYS A 74 13.98 18.59 -0.71
C LYS A 74 15.07 18.40 -1.74
N PHE A 75 14.67 18.32 -3.01
CA PHE A 75 15.60 18.26 -4.13
C PHE A 75 16.37 19.58 -4.26
N GLU A 76 17.66 19.48 -4.59
CA GLU A 76 18.53 20.62 -4.84
C GLU A 76 18.05 21.47 -6.01
N LYS A 77 18.61 22.69 -6.11
CA LYS A 77 18.35 23.55 -7.25
C LYS A 77 18.88 22.86 -8.51
N HIS A 78 18.10 22.95 -9.60
CA HIS A 78 18.46 22.40 -10.91
C HIS A 78 18.56 20.87 -11.01
N PHE A 79 18.03 20.11 -10.05
CA PHE A 79 17.96 18.66 -10.20
C PHE A 79 17.08 18.26 -11.41
N VAL A 80 17.61 17.41 -12.28
CA VAL A 80 16.92 16.92 -13.49
C VAL A 80 16.89 15.39 -13.50
N LEU A 81 15.67 14.84 -13.52
CA LEU A 81 15.45 13.40 -13.70
C LEU A 81 15.30 13.09 -15.18
N HIS A 82 16.34 12.49 -15.75
CA HIS A 82 16.42 12.16 -17.16
C HIS A 82 15.37 11.12 -17.60
N PRO A 83 15.05 11.04 -18.91
CA PRO A 83 14.08 10.10 -19.42
C PRO A 83 14.43 8.64 -19.10
N ASN A 84 13.43 7.84 -18.70
CA ASN A 84 13.58 6.44 -18.32
C ASN A 84 14.68 6.20 -17.26
N LYS A 85 14.95 7.19 -16.41
CA LYS A 85 15.88 7.08 -15.28
C LYS A 85 15.12 7.17 -13.97
N SER A 86 15.82 6.72 -12.93
CA SER A 86 15.35 6.78 -11.56
C SER A 86 16.43 7.38 -10.66
N VAL A 87 15.98 7.99 -9.58
CA VAL A 87 16.82 8.45 -8.48
C VAL A 87 16.43 7.71 -7.21
N LYS A 88 17.43 7.26 -6.46
CA LYS A 88 17.26 6.63 -5.15
C LYS A 88 17.63 7.64 -4.08
N ILE A 89 16.74 7.86 -3.12
CA ILE A 89 16.92 8.80 -2.02
C ILE A 89 17.09 7.98 -0.74
N PHE A 90 18.33 7.89 -0.27
CA PHE A 90 18.69 7.23 0.98
C PHE A 90 18.37 8.12 2.19
N ALA A 91 17.98 7.46 3.27
CA ALA A 91 18.08 8.04 4.60
C ALA A 91 19.56 8.25 4.99
N LYS A 92 19.78 9.12 5.97
CA LYS A 92 21.08 9.50 6.51
C LYS A 92 21.89 8.25 6.87
N ASP A 93 23.11 8.17 6.36
CA ASP A 93 24.06 7.08 6.61
C ASP A 93 23.55 5.67 6.23
N LYS A 94 22.51 5.57 5.38
CA LYS A 94 21.95 4.28 4.91
C LYS A 94 22.38 3.88 3.49
N GLY A 95 23.25 4.65 2.86
CA GLY A 95 23.67 4.37 1.48
C GLY A 95 24.78 5.30 0.99
N ARG A 96 24.86 5.46 -0.33
CA ARG A 96 25.85 6.33 -0.99
C ARG A 96 25.20 7.64 -1.42
N ASN A 97 25.99 8.71 -1.44
CA ASN A 97 25.61 9.95 -2.11
C ASN A 97 26.37 10.03 -3.44
N TYR A 98 25.68 9.72 -4.54
CA TYR A 98 26.21 9.76 -5.91
C TYR A 98 25.20 10.42 -6.86
N PRO A 99 25.08 11.76 -6.83
CA PRO A 99 24.15 12.50 -7.68
C PRO A 99 24.46 12.30 -9.18
N PRO A 100 23.45 12.25 -10.06
CA PRO A 100 22.02 12.43 -9.76
C PRO A 100 21.29 11.11 -9.43
N HIS A 101 21.99 9.97 -9.40
CA HIS A 101 21.37 8.64 -9.32
C HIS A 101 21.04 8.21 -7.90
N GLU A 102 21.88 8.58 -6.94
CA GLU A 102 21.73 8.27 -5.53
C GLU A 102 21.93 9.55 -4.73
N LEU A 103 20.92 9.94 -3.96
CA LEU A 103 20.95 11.11 -3.08
C LEU A 103 20.87 10.62 -1.64
N MET A 104 21.51 11.34 -0.73
CA MET A 104 21.38 11.09 0.70
C MET A 104 20.70 12.27 1.38
N SER A 105 19.78 11.99 2.30
CA SER A 105 19.22 13.00 3.17
C SER A 105 20.10 13.21 4.40
N ASP A 106 20.37 14.47 4.75
CA ASP A 106 21.09 14.82 5.98
C ASP A 106 20.18 14.82 7.23
N THR A 107 18.87 14.86 7.02
CA THR A 107 17.85 15.06 8.07
C THR A 107 17.01 13.83 8.34
N VAL A 108 16.79 12.96 7.35
CA VAL A 108 15.94 11.77 7.49
C VAL A 108 16.80 10.58 7.90
N VAL A 109 16.76 10.18 9.18
CA VAL A 109 17.54 9.02 9.68
C VAL A 109 16.97 7.67 9.21
N ASN A 110 15.65 7.59 9.03
CA ASN A 110 14.95 6.46 8.43
C ASN A 110 13.60 6.96 7.88
N TRP A 111 13.17 6.47 6.72
CA TRP A 111 11.90 6.86 6.09
C TRP A 111 10.66 6.33 6.83
N GLY A 112 10.84 5.37 7.73
CA GLY A 112 9.83 4.77 8.57
C GLY A 112 9.01 3.69 7.88
N THR A 113 8.60 2.72 8.67
CA THR A 113 7.74 1.59 8.30
C THR A 113 6.62 1.50 9.32
N GLY A 114 5.40 1.27 8.88
CA GLY A 114 4.26 1.21 9.80
C GLY A 114 3.04 0.58 9.14
N THR A 115 1.97 0.46 9.90
CA THR A 115 0.70 -0.13 9.44
C THR A 115 -0.01 0.76 8.42
N TYR A 116 0.26 2.05 8.43
CA TYR A 116 -0.22 3.01 7.45
C TYR A 116 0.88 4.01 7.14
N ALA A 117 1.20 4.21 5.87
CA ALA A 117 2.16 5.22 5.44
C ALA A 117 1.73 5.87 4.12
N TYR A 118 1.78 7.20 4.08
CA TYR A 118 1.53 8.00 2.90
C TYR A 118 2.83 8.69 2.49
N THR A 119 3.24 8.45 1.26
CA THR A 119 4.41 9.07 0.64
C THR A 119 3.97 9.92 -0.53
N SER A 120 4.38 11.18 -0.59
CA SER A 120 4.03 12.08 -1.69
C SER A 120 5.25 12.83 -2.22
N LEU A 121 5.23 13.08 -3.51
CA LEU A 121 6.19 13.91 -4.22
C LEU A 121 5.47 15.18 -4.67
N VAL A 122 5.91 16.31 -4.16
CA VAL A 122 5.28 17.63 -4.34
C VAL A 122 6.23 18.54 -5.10
N ASN A 123 5.74 19.28 -6.09
CA ASN A 123 6.57 20.23 -6.83
C ASN A 123 6.75 21.57 -6.08
N HIS A 124 7.55 22.47 -6.64
CA HIS A 124 7.79 23.81 -6.06
C HIS A 124 6.55 24.71 -5.97
N LEU A 125 5.46 24.35 -6.66
CA LEU A 125 4.15 25.03 -6.59
C LEU A 125 3.20 24.36 -5.58
N ASN A 126 3.71 23.48 -4.70
CA ASN A 126 2.93 22.71 -3.75
C ASN A 126 1.89 21.76 -4.38
N GLN A 127 2.05 21.39 -5.66
CA GLN A 127 1.18 20.42 -6.32
C GLN A 127 1.74 19.01 -6.15
N GLU A 128 0.91 18.08 -5.69
CA GLU A 128 1.26 16.66 -5.64
C GLU A 128 1.37 16.08 -7.06
N ARG A 129 2.55 15.53 -7.37
CA ARG A 129 2.89 14.93 -8.67
C ARG A 129 2.92 13.41 -8.62
N ALA A 130 3.18 12.82 -7.46
CA ALA A 130 3.02 11.40 -7.24
C ALA A 130 2.68 11.12 -5.79
N SER A 131 1.96 10.03 -5.54
CA SER A 131 1.70 9.52 -4.20
C SER A 131 1.70 8.00 -4.17
N LEU A 132 2.05 7.47 -3.00
CA LEU A 132 2.05 6.05 -2.70
C LEU A 132 1.54 5.87 -1.28
N LEU A 133 0.42 5.15 -1.16
CA LEU A 133 -0.19 4.75 0.09
C LEU A 133 0.16 3.28 0.37
N GLU A 134 0.73 3.01 1.54
CA GLU A 134 0.94 1.66 2.08
C GLU A 134 0.01 1.46 3.27
N LYS A 135 -0.77 0.38 3.24
CA LYS A 135 -1.62 -0.03 4.36
C LYS A 135 -1.37 -1.52 4.64
N ILE A 136 -1.19 -1.85 5.90
CA ILE A 136 -1.09 -3.22 6.40
C ILE A 136 -2.42 -3.53 7.08
N GLU A 137 -3.02 -4.63 6.68
CA GLU A 137 -4.25 -5.15 7.27
C GLU A 137 -3.99 -6.51 7.90
N HIS A 138 -4.53 -6.72 9.09
CA HIS A 138 -4.45 -7.98 9.83
C HIS A 138 -5.77 -8.74 9.67
N TYR A 139 -5.67 -10.04 9.43
CA TYR A 139 -6.80 -10.94 9.24
C TYR A 139 -6.59 -12.20 10.08
N GLU A 140 -7.63 -12.66 10.75
CA GLU A 140 -7.62 -13.97 11.38
C GLU A 140 -7.77 -15.08 10.32
N ARG A 141 -7.04 -16.20 10.48
CA ARG A 141 -7.06 -17.33 9.53
C ARG A 141 -8.46 -17.89 9.26
N GLU A 142 -9.38 -17.86 10.24
CA GLU A 142 -10.74 -18.40 10.08
C GLU A 142 -11.61 -17.59 9.11
N VAL A 143 -11.36 -16.27 8.98
CA VAL A 143 -12.11 -15.37 8.08
C VAL A 143 -11.84 -15.71 6.61
N GLN A 144 -10.61 -16.09 6.26
CA GLN A 144 -10.23 -16.48 4.89
C GLN A 144 -10.85 -17.82 4.48
N VAL A 145 -10.92 -18.80 5.40
CA VAL A 145 -11.55 -20.10 5.11
C VAL A 145 -13.06 -19.93 4.93
N SER A 146 -13.70 -19.09 5.74
CA SER A 146 -15.13 -18.78 5.63
C SER A 146 -15.46 -17.97 4.38
N LEU A 147 -14.63 -16.99 3.99
CA LEU A 147 -14.78 -16.24 2.73
C LEU A 147 -14.55 -17.12 1.50
N LYS A 148 -13.53 -17.99 1.50
CA LYS A 148 -13.28 -18.94 0.40
C LYS A 148 -14.37 -20.01 0.30
N LYS A 149 -14.88 -20.52 1.42
CA LYS A 149 -16.03 -21.45 1.45
C LYS A 149 -17.32 -20.80 0.96
N LYS A 150 -17.54 -19.51 1.23
CA LYS A 150 -18.70 -18.76 0.68
C LYS A 150 -18.56 -18.43 -0.81
N ILE A 151 -17.32 -18.37 -1.32
CA ILE A 151 -17.00 -18.15 -2.74
C ILE A 151 -17.02 -19.47 -3.53
N ASP A 152 -17.12 -20.63 -2.90
CA ASP A 152 -17.15 -21.93 -3.59
C ASP A 152 -18.48 -22.09 -4.37
N THR A 153 -18.42 -21.66 -5.62
CA THR A 153 -19.53 -21.39 -6.54
C THR A 153 -20.09 -22.67 -7.18
N ASN A 154 -19.92 -23.82 -6.55
CA ASN A 154 -20.37 -25.11 -7.09
C ASN A 154 -21.81 -25.45 -6.65
N GLN A 155 -22.25 -25.01 -5.46
CA GLN A 155 -23.65 -25.16 -5.05
C GLN A 155 -24.60 -24.13 -5.70
N ILE A 156 -24.07 -23.02 -6.21
CA ILE A 156 -24.88 -21.98 -6.87
C ILE A 156 -25.09 -22.32 -8.35
N ARG A 157 -24.10 -22.94 -9.02
CA ARG A 157 -24.23 -23.37 -10.43
C ARG A 157 -25.23 -24.51 -10.60
N GLU A 158 -25.22 -25.52 -9.73
CA GLU A 158 -26.19 -26.63 -9.80
C GLU A 158 -27.64 -26.18 -9.58
N ARG A 159 -27.87 -25.07 -8.87
CA ARG A 159 -29.21 -24.49 -8.67
C ARG A 159 -29.66 -23.51 -9.76
N LEU A 160 -28.74 -23.00 -10.57
CA LEU A 160 -29.07 -22.06 -11.66
C LEU A 160 -29.38 -22.80 -12.98
N ASP A 161 -28.88 -24.03 -13.16
CA ASP A 161 -29.21 -24.85 -14.33
C ASP A 161 -30.60 -25.53 -14.24
N GLU A 162 -31.21 -25.59 -13.04
CA GLU A 162 -32.59 -26.10 -12.83
C GLU A 162 -33.68 -25.02 -12.94
N LEU A 163 -33.30 -23.74 -12.98
CA LEU A 163 -34.24 -22.63 -13.10
C LEU A 163 -34.12 -22.03 -14.49
N ASP A 164 -35.00 -22.47 -15.38
CA ASP A 164 -35.16 -21.96 -16.75
C ASP A 164 -35.73 -20.52 -16.72
N LEU A 165 -34.91 -19.58 -16.25
CA LEU A 165 -35.25 -18.17 -16.10
C LEU A 165 -34.45 -17.37 -17.12
N ASP A 166 -35.07 -17.20 -18.28
CA ASP A 166 -34.60 -16.42 -19.42
C ASP A 166 -34.70 -14.89 -19.18
N GLU A 167 -34.42 -14.43 -17.96
CA GLU A 167 -34.38 -13.00 -17.65
C GLU A 167 -33.17 -12.64 -16.77
N LYS A 168 -32.29 -11.81 -17.35
CA LYS A 168 -31.01 -11.35 -16.81
C LYS A 168 -31.12 -10.86 -15.36
N PHE A 169 -30.67 -11.69 -14.42
CA PHE A 169 -30.35 -11.26 -13.07
C PHE A 169 -29.01 -10.49 -13.10
N ASP A 170 -29.05 -9.16 -13.01
CA ASP A 170 -27.87 -8.33 -12.93
C ASP A 170 -27.34 -8.33 -11.48
N PHE A 171 -26.46 -9.30 -11.22
CA PHE A 171 -25.80 -9.53 -9.93
C PHE A 171 -25.20 -8.27 -9.29
N SER A 172 -24.82 -7.25 -10.08
CA SER A 172 -24.25 -6.03 -9.52
C SER A 172 -25.29 -5.19 -8.80
N ARG A 173 -26.53 -5.17 -9.30
CA ARG A 173 -27.59 -4.27 -8.80
C ARG A 173 -28.28 -4.84 -7.56
N ASP A 174 -28.50 -6.15 -7.54
CA ASP A 174 -29.20 -6.82 -6.45
C ASP A 174 -28.29 -7.08 -5.24
N PHE A 175 -26.97 -7.20 -5.45
CA PHE A 175 -25.99 -7.28 -4.37
C PHE A 175 -25.89 -5.97 -3.57
N GLU A 176 -25.89 -4.83 -4.26
CA GLU A 176 -25.82 -3.50 -3.63
C GLU A 176 -27.07 -3.25 -2.77
N PHE A 177 -28.24 -3.65 -3.27
CA PHE A 177 -29.50 -3.61 -2.54
C PHE A 177 -29.51 -4.51 -1.29
N TYR A 178 -28.97 -5.72 -1.37
CA TYR A 178 -28.92 -6.63 -0.23
C TYR A 178 -27.91 -6.18 0.84
N TYR A 179 -26.79 -5.59 0.42
CA TYR A 179 -25.74 -5.09 1.31
C TYR A 179 -26.19 -3.82 2.05
N GLU A 180 -26.90 -2.90 1.38
CA GLU A 180 -27.46 -1.68 2.00
C GLU A 180 -28.52 -2.00 3.06
N LYS A 181 -29.33 -3.04 2.85
CA LYS A 181 -30.48 -3.34 3.72
C LYS A 181 -30.13 -4.14 4.98
N ASN A 182 -28.99 -4.84 5.01
CA ASN A 182 -28.73 -5.87 6.03
C ASN A 182 -27.35 -5.81 6.71
N ILE A 183 -26.40 -5.00 6.22
CA ILE A 183 -24.99 -5.06 6.68
C ILE A 183 -24.45 -3.73 7.22
N ARG A 184 -25.12 -2.59 7.06
CA ARG A 184 -24.81 -1.39 7.86
C ARG A 184 -25.74 -1.30 9.09
N PRO A 185 -25.21 -0.91 10.27
CA PRO A 185 -26.03 -0.72 11.47
C PRO A 185 -27.04 0.42 11.30
#